data_AF-A0A397SWR0-F1
#
_entry.id   AF-A0A397SWR0-F1
#
_cell.length_a   1.000
_cell.length_b   1.000
_cell.length_c   1.000
_cell.angle_alpha   90.00
_cell.angle_beta   90.00
_cell.angle_gamma   90.00
#
_symmetry.space_group_name_H-M   'P 1'
#
loop_
_entity.id
_entity.type
_entity.pdbx_description
1 polymer ?
#
loop_
_entity_poly.entity_id
_entity_poly.type
_entity_poly.pdbx_seq_one_letter_code
_entity_poly.pdbx_strand_id
1 'polypeptide(L)' 'MNCPGHCLVFKHRDRSYRELSIRFADFGGLFRNELNGALTGLTHLSWIIIKRV' A
#
# COMPACT_ATOMS: atom_id res chain seq x y z
N MET A 1 -6.32 0.75 -0.25
CA MET A 1 -5.00 1.28 -0.68
C MET A 1 -4.37 1.96 0.52
N ASN A 2 -3.09 1.69 0.78
CA ASN A 2 -2.58 1.70 2.15
C ASN A 2 -1.67 2.92 2.44
N CYS A 3 -1.43 3.74 1.41
CA CYS A 3 -0.85 5.08 1.49
C CYS A 3 -1.41 5.93 2.66
N PRO A 4 -2.75 6.07 2.84
CA PRO A 4 -3.30 6.81 3.99
C PRO A 4 -2.93 6.19 5.34
N GLY A 5 -2.79 4.87 5.42
CA GLY A 5 -2.31 4.17 6.62
C GLY A 5 -0.86 4.54 6.94
N HIS A 6 0.03 4.58 5.93
CA HIS A 6 1.42 5.00 6.13
C HIS A 6 1.54 6.46 6.59
N CYS A 7 0.67 7.36 6.12
CA CYS A 7 0.63 8.74 6.61
C CYS A 7 0.24 8.83 8.09
N LEU A 8 -0.71 8.01 8.53
CA LEU A 8 -1.11 7.95 9.95
C LEU A 8 0.01 7.38 10.83
N VAL A 9 0.70 6.34 10.37
CA VAL A 9 1.87 5.77 11.08
C VAL A 9 3.01 6.79 11.17
N PHE A 10 3.27 7.52 10.09
CA PHE A 10 4.26 8.60 10.09
C PHE A 10 3.90 9.70 11.09
N LYS A 11 2.62 10.10 11.17
CA LYS A 11 2.13 11.14 12.09
C LYS A 11 2.08 10.71 13.56
N HIS A 12 2.14 9.41 13.87
CA HIS A 12 2.04 8.93 15.25
C HIS A 12 3.17 9.41 16.16
N ARG A 13 4.31 9.84 15.58
CA ARG A 13 5.52 10.21 16.32
C ARG A 13 6.18 11.44 15.70
N ASP A 14 6.46 12.47 16.49
CA ASP A 14 7.31 13.58 16.06
C ASP A 14 8.70 13.06 15.70
N ARG A 15 9.21 13.42 14.52
CA ARG A 15 10.53 12.97 14.08
C ARG A 15 11.38 14.04 13.44
N SER A 16 12.66 13.89 13.74
CA SER A 16 13.72 14.78 13.33
C SER A 16 14.13 14.51 11.88
N TYR A 17 14.66 15.52 11.22
CA TYR A 17 15.23 15.43 9.88
C TYR A 17 16.26 14.31 9.71
N ARG A 18 16.97 13.94 10.79
CA ARG A 18 17.93 12.82 10.80
C ARG A 18 17.32 11.45 10.53
N GLU A 19 16.02 11.28 10.79
CA GLU A 19 15.32 10.01 10.55
C GLU A 19 14.73 9.92 9.14
N LEU A 20 14.68 11.02 8.38
CA LEU A 20 14.34 11.01 6.95
C LEU A 20 15.52 10.35 6.22
N SER A 21 15.39 9.27 5.45
CA SER A 21 14.34 8.85 4.53
C SER A 21 13.64 7.55 5.00
N ILE A 22 12.57 7.71 5.77
CA ILE A 22 11.80 6.56 6.28
C ILE A 22 11.09 5.86 5.12
N ARG A 23 11.29 4.53 5.00
CA ARG A 23 10.63 3.68 4.00
C ARG A 23 9.69 2.71 4.72
N PHE A 24 8.42 2.72 4.33
CA PHE A 24 7.40 1.87 4.92
C PHE A 24 7.04 0.77 3.93
N ALA A 25 7.31 -0.48 4.33
CA ALA A 25 6.90 -1.64 3.55
C ALA A 25 5.65 -2.28 4.16
N ASP A 26 4.61 -2.48 3.35
CA ASP A 26 3.38 -3.14 3.77
C ASP A 26 3.02 -4.28 2.82
N PHE A 27 2.37 -5.31 3.39
CA PHE A 27 1.90 -6.51 2.71
C PHE A 27 0.38 -6.67 2.83
N GLY A 28 -0.34 -5.56 2.99
CA GLY A 28 -1.79 -5.60 3.11
C GLY A 28 -2.45 -6.08 1.82
N GLY A 29 -3.50 -6.89 1.98
CA GLY A 29 -4.40 -7.25 0.90
C GLY A 29 -5.09 -6.00 0.35
N LEU A 30 -4.98 -5.78 -0.94
CA LEU A 30 -5.63 -4.68 -1.65
C LEU A 30 -6.80 -5.25 -2.43
N PHE A 31 -7.99 -4.76 -2.08
CA PHE A 31 -9.18 -4.99 -2.87
C PHE A 31 -9.40 -3.82 -3.85
N ARG A 32 -9.65 -4.14 -5.11
CA ARG A 32 -10.10 -3.20 -6.15
C ARG A 32 -11.31 -3.78 -6.85
N ASN A 33 -12.33 -2.97 -7.05
CA ASN A 33 -13.50 -3.38 -7.81
C ASN A 33 -13.25 -3.14 -9.29
N GLU A 34 -12.49 -4.03 -9.91
CA GLU A 34 -12.26 -4.03 -11.35
C GLU A 34 -13.47 -4.57 -12.11
N LEU A 35 -13.69 -4.11 -13.33
CA LEU A 35 -14.76 -4.61 -14.20
C LEU A 35 -14.55 -6.11 -14.50
N ASN A 36 -15.62 -6.91 -14.43
CA ASN A 36 -15.53 -8.38 -14.59
C ASN A 36 -14.87 -8.83 -15.90
N GLY A 37 -14.96 -8.03 -16.97
CA GLY A 37 -14.31 -8.30 -18.27
C GLY A 37 -12.84 -7.89 -18.37
N ALA A 38 -12.30 -7.18 -17.37
CA ALA A 38 -10.91 -6.73 -17.33
C ALA A 38 -10.02 -7.67 -16.47
N LEU A 39 -10.60 -8.67 -15.82
CA LEU A 39 -9.86 -9.63 -15.00
C LEU A 39 -9.13 -10.63 -15.91
N THR A 40 -7.80 -10.59 -15.89
CA THR A 40 -6.96 -11.42 -16.76
C THR A 40 -5.83 -12.05 -15.97
N GLY A 41 -5.86 -13.39 -15.89
CA GLY A 41 -4.82 -14.21 -15.26
C GLY A 41 -4.44 -13.74 -13.85
N LEU A 42 -3.13 -13.70 -13.57
CA LEU A 42 -2.57 -13.18 -12.31
C LEU A 42 -2.15 -11.70 -12.40
N THR A 43 -2.24 -11.12 -13.60
CA THR A 43 -1.81 -9.75 -13.88
C THR A 43 -2.88 -8.72 -13.51
N HIS A 44 -4.16 -9.11 -13.51
CA HIS A 44 -5.26 -8.20 -13.18
C HIS A 44 -6.33 -8.92 -12.35
N LEU A 45 -6.33 -8.64 -11.05
CA LEU A 45 -7.15 -9.30 -10.03
C LEU A 45 -7.82 -8.27 -9.12
N SER A 46 -9.05 -8.57 -8.70
CA SER A 46 -9.76 -7.75 -7.72
C SER A 46 -9.17 -7.83 -6.32
N TRP A 47 -8.43 -8.90 -6.00
CA TRP A 47 -7.74 -9.07 -4.72
C TRP A 47 -6.27 -9.40 -4.96
N ILE A 48 -5.38 -8.55 -4.47
CA ILE A 48 -3.94 -8.69 -4.66
C ILE A 48 -3.17 -8.30 -3.40
N ILE A 49 -2.14 -9.06 -3.07
CA ILE A 49 -1.16 -8.69 -2.03
C ILE A 49 0.05 -8.11 -2.75
N ILE A 50 0.35 -6.84 -2.51
CA ILE A 50 1.48 -6.15 -3.16
C ILE A 50 2.57 -5.93 -2.12
N LYS A 51 3.80 -6.37 -2.39
CA LYS A 51 5.00 -5.87 -1.71
C LYS A 51 5.21 -4.43 -2.15
N ARG A 52 4.84 -3.46 -1.32
CA ARG A 52 5.09 -2.04 -1.62
C ARG A 52 6.06 -1.50 -0.57
N VAL A 53 7.30 -1.19 -1.00
CA VAL A 53 8.40 -0.58 -0.22
C VAL A 53 8.40 0.93 -0.42
#